data_AF-A0A7S3W7Q6-F1
#
_entry.id   AF-A0A7S3W7Q6-F1
#
_cell.length_a   1.000
_cell.length_b   1.000
_cell.length_c   1.000
_cell.angle_alpha   90.00
_cell.angle_beta   90.00
_cell.angle_gamma   90.00
#
_symmetry.space_group_name_H-M   'P 1'
#
loop_
_entity.id
_entity.type
_entity.pdbx_description
1 polymer ?
#
loop_
_entity_poly.entity_id
_entity_poly.type
_entity_poly.pdbx_seq_one_letter_code
_entity_poly.pdbx_strand_id
1 'polypeptide(L)'
;LHWSLTQFTPATNDISPQNGLERIFASCVVIFALVAFSSFVSSITGQMQRLANLNSERNMQEQRIREFFARVPVSQHLQRCMWSYFRQHYANKKKDTQEADVKFFKEVPESMMKAMHSELFSPFVKKHPAFVE
;
A
#
# COMPACT_ATOMS: atom_id res chain seq x y z
N LEU A 1 3.25 31.63 -19.52
CA LEU A 1 3.44 30.38 -18.75
C LEU A 1 4.33 30.55 -17.51
N HIS A 2 5.47 31.26 -17.59
CA HIS A 2 6.33 31.49 -16.41
C HIS A 2 5.57 32.11 -15.23
N TRP A 3 4.78 33.16 -15.48
CA TRP A 3 4.00 33.85 -14.44
C TRP A 3 3.00 32.97 -13.68
N SER A 4 2.34 32.03 -14.38
CA SER A 4 1.39 31.12 -13.75
C SER A 4 2.11 30.01 -12.99
N LEU A 5 3.27 29.55 -13.47
CA LEU A 5 4.06 28.52 -12.82
C LEU A 5 4.61 28.99 -11.46
N THR A 6 5.03 30.26 -11.36
CA THR A 6 5.48 30.86 -10.10
C THR A 6 4.35 31.07 -9.06
N GLN A 7 3.07 30.94 -9.45
CA GLN A 7 1.98 30.92 -8.48
C GLN A 7 1.80 29.55 -7.80
N PHE A 8 2.28 28.46 -8.41
CA PHE A 8 2.24 27.11 -7.82
C PHE A 8 3.36 26.86 -6.82
N THR A 9 4.53 27.49 -7.02
CA THR A 9 5.67 27.45 -6.13
C THR A 9 6.11 28.89 -5.87
N PRO A 10 5.94 29.44 -4.65
CA PRO A 10 6.22 30.84 -4.36
C PRO A 10 7.61 31.22 -4.87
N ALA A 11 7.65 31.98 -5.96
CA ALA A 11 8.88 32.37 -6.64
C ALA A 11 8.75 33.83 -7.08
N THR A 12 9.86 34.56 -7.01
CA THR A 12 9.91 35.98 -7.37
C THR A 12 9.45 36.18 -8.81
N ASN A 13 8.57 37.15 -9.02
CA ASN A 13 7.96 37.42 -10.31
C ASN A 13 7.97 38.92 -10.56
N ASP A 14 8.61 39.36 -11.64
CA ASP A 14 8.75 40.77 -11.99
C ASP A 14 7.47 41.38 -12.59
N ILE A 15 6.44 40.56 -12.83
CA ILE A 15 5.18 41.00 -13.46
C ILE A 15 4.10 41.13 -12.39
N SER A 16 3.73 42.39 -12.09
CA SER A 16 2.69 42.74 -11.12
C SER A 16 1.42 43.28 -11.81
N PRO A 17 0.22 42.90 -11.33
CA PRO A 17 -1.04 43.36 -11.92
C PRO A 17 -1.22 44.88 -11.70
N GLN A 18 -1.42 45.60 -12.79
CA GLN A 18 -1.57 47.06 -12.81
C GLN A 18 -3.05 47.45 -12.70
N ASN A 19 -3.94 46.65 -13.29
CA ASN A 19 -5.37 46.94 -13.38
C ASN A 19 -6.21 46.18 -12.34
N GLY A 20 -7.38 46.72 -11.98
CA GLY A 20 -8.31 46.07 -11.04
C GLY A 20 -8.74 44.67 -11.50
N LEU A 21 -9.01 44.49 -12.80
CA LEU A 21 -9.34 43.18 -13.38
C LEU A 21 -8.17 42.19 -13.33
N GLU A 22 -6.95 42.66 -13.57
CA GLU A 22 -5.74 41.84 -13.48
C GLU A 22 -5.48 41.37 -12.05
N ARG A 23 -5.78 42.21 -11.05
CA ARG A 23 -5.69 41.84 -9.63
C ARG A 23 -6.67 40.75 -9.27
N ILE A 24 -7.93 40.86 -9.69
CA ILE A 24 -8.97 39.84 -9.44
C ILE A 24 -8.55 38.52 -10.07
N PHE A 25 -8.12 38.53 -11.34
CA PHE A 25 -7.63 37.35 -12.02
C PHE A 25 -6.43 36.72 -11.29
N ALA A 26 -5.45 37.53 -10.88
CA ALA A 26 -4.28 37.06 -10.14
C ALA A 26 -4.66 36.42 -8.80
N SER A 27 -5.56 37.03 -8.04
CA SER A 27 -6.06 36.45 -6.79
C SER A 27 -6.77 35.11 -7.03
N CYS A 28 -7.61 34.99 -8.05
CA CYS A 28 -8.26 33.73 -8.40
C CYS A 28 -7.24 32.64 -8.77
N VAL A 29 -6.22 32.97 -9.56
CA VAL A 29 -5.16 32.04 -9.94
C VAL A 29 -4.37 31.57 -8.72
N VAL A 30 -4.01 32.46 -7.81
CA VAL A 30 -3.30 32.09 -6.56
C VAL A 30 -4.15 31.15 -5.71
N ILE A 31 -5.44 31.43 -5.52
CA ILE A 31 -6.34 30.56 -4.77
C ILE A 31 -6.41 29.17 -5.42
N PHE A 32 -6.57 29.11 -6.75
CA PHE A 32 -6.63 27.84 -7.47
C PHE A 32 -5.30 27.08 -7.39
N ALA A 33 -4.18 27.77 -7.51
CA ALA A 33 -2.84 27.19 -7.36
C ALA A 33 -2.63 26.62 -5.96
N LEU A 34 -3.05 27.32 -4.90
CA LEU A 34 -2.98 26.82 -3.52
C LEU A 34 -3.82 25.55 -3.32
N VAL A 35 -5.05 25.51 -3.85
CA VAL A 35 -5.93 24.34 -3.74
C VAL A 35 -5.35 23.14 -4.51
N ALA A 36 -4.88 23.36 -5.74
CA ALA A 36 -4.26 22.34 -6.56
C ALA A 36 -2.97 21.80 -5.91
N PHE A 37 -2.11 22.68 -5.42
CA PHE A 37 -0.89 22.32 -4.71
C PHE A 37 -1.19 21.52 -3.43
N SER A 38 -2.16 21.97 -2.63
CA SER A 38 -2.56 21.26 -1.40
C SER A 38 -3.09 19.85 -1.70
N SER A 39 -3.90 19.71 -2.76
CA SER A 39 -4.44 18.42 -3.19
C SER A 39 -3.34 17.49 -3.72
N PHE A 40 -2.36 18.05 -4.43
CA PHE A 40 -1.18 17.33 -4.91
C PHE A 40 -0.33 16.80 -3.75
N VAL A 41 0.00 17.65 -2.77
CA VAL A 41 0.72 17.25 -1.55
C VAL A 41 -0.05 16.17 -0.79
N SER A 42 -1.36 16.36 -0.58
CA SER A 42 -2.21 15.38 0.09
C SER A 42 -2.20 14.02 -0.61
N SER A 43 -2.21 14.01 -1.94
CA SER A 43 -2.15 12.77 -2.73
C SER A 43 -0.81 12.04 -2.53
N ILE A 44 0.31 12.77 -2.52
CA ILE A 44 1.63 12.21 -2.22
C ILE A 44 1.67 11.66 -0.80
N THR A 45 1.23 12.43 0.18
CA THR A 45 1.17 12.00 1.58
C THR A 45 0.28 10.77 1.75
N GLY A 46 -0.87 10.71 1.07
CA GLY A 46 -1.75 9.55 1.06
C GLY A 46 -1.08 8.31 0.49
N GLN A 47 -0.31 8.44 -0.59
CA GLN A 47 0.47 7.33 -1.16
C GLN A 47 1.60 6.88 -0.22
N MET A 48 2.33 7.82 0.39
CA MET A 48 3.34 7.52 1.40
C MET A 48 2.74 6.77 2.59
N GLN A 49 1.57 7.19 3.06
CA GLN A 49 0.87 6.52 4.16
C GLN A 49 0.45 5.10 3.77
N ARG A 50 -0.04 4.88 2.53
CA ARG A 50 -0.34 3.53 2.03
C ARG A 50 0.90 2.66 2.04
N LEU A 51 2.04 3.18 1.58
CA LEU A 51 3.31 2.46 1.60
C LEU A 51 3.79 2.16 3.03
N ALA A 52 3.64 3.12 3.95
CA ALA A 52 3.94 2.92 5.37
C ALA A 52 3.05 1.84 5.99
N ASN A 53 1.74 1.87 5.69
CA ASN A 53 0.77 0.88 6.16
C ASN A 53 1.06 -0.53 5.60
N LEU A 54 1.51 -0.65 4.35
CA LEU A 54 1.89 -1.95 3.78
C LEU A 54 3.03 -2.62 4.56
N ASN A 55 3.89 -1.82 5.20
CA ASN A 55 5.02 -2.27 6.01
C ASN A 55 4.74 -2.25 7.53
N SER A 56 3.66 -1.61 7.99
CA SER A 56 3.42 -1.37 9.41
C SER A 56 3.24 -2.66 10.19
N GLU A 57 2.45 -3.61 9.68
CA GLU A 57 2.25 -4.92 10.32
C GLU A 57 3.56 -5.68 10.46
N ARG A 58 4.38 -5.70 9.40
CA ARG A 58 5.70 -6.33 9.42
C ARG A 58 6.58 -5.69 10.49
N ASN A 59 6.64 -4.36 10.52
CA ASN A 59 7.45 -3.61 11.47
C ASN A 59 6.99 -3.86 12.91
N MET A 60 5.68 -3.92 13.15
CA MET A 60 5.11 -4.24 14.46
C MET A 60 5.46 -5.65 14.91
N GLN A 61 5.35 -6.65 14.03
CA GLN A 61 5.74 -8.04 14.35
C GLN A 61 7.25 -8.14 14.59
N GLU A 62 8.05 -7.46 13.78
CA GLU A 62 9.49 -7.39 13.93
C GLU A 62 9.88 -6.78 15.30
N GLN A 63 9.22 -5.68 15.69
CA GLN A 63 9.41 -5.05 16.99
C GLN A 63 9.04 -5.98 18.14
N ARG A 64 7.89 -6.66 18.08
CA ARG A 64 7.47 -7.63 19.11
C ARG A 64 8.46 -8.78 19.29
N ILE A 65 9.01 -9.30 18.19
CA ILE A 65 10.01 -10.38 18.26
C ILE A 65 11.30 -9.86 18.92
N ARG A 66 11.74 -8.63 18.60
CA ARG A 66 12.91 -8.01 19.26
C ARG A 66 12.67 -7.84 20.76
N GLU A 67 11.51 -7.31 21.14
CA GLU A 67 11.13 -7.12 22.54
C GLU A 67 11.05 -8.46 23.29
N PHE A 68 10.56 -9.51 22.64
CA PHE A 68 10.51 -10.86 23.21
C PHE A 68 11.90 -11.44 23.45
N PHE A 69 12.79 -11.38 22.45
CA PHE A 69 14.17 -11.86 22.58
C PHE A 69 15.03 -11.03 23.54
N ALA A 70 14.68 -9.77 23.78
CA ALA A 70 15.32 -8.95 24.80
C ALA A 70 14.97 -9.40 26.23
N ARG A 71 13.81 -10.04 26.42
CA ARG A 71 13.31 -10.47 27.75
C ARG A 71 13.60 -11.93 28.07
N VAL A 72 13.68 -12.79 27.05
CA VAL A 72 13.86 -14.23 27.24
C VAL A 72 15.31 -14.62 26.98
N PRO A 73 15.99 -15.33 27.91
CA PRO A 73 17.33 -15.85 27.69
C PRO A 73 17.28 -17.00 26.68
N VAL A 74 17.38 -16.67 25.40
CA VAL A 74 17.45 -17.60 24.27
C VAL A 74 18.88 -17.58 23.72
N SER A 75 19.39 -18.73 23.28
CA SER A 75 20.71 -18.78 22.65
C SER A 75 20.77 -17.89 21.40
N GLN A 76 21.88 -17.17 21.20
CA GLN A 76 22.04 -16.30 20.02
C GLN A 76 21.95 -17.06 18.69
N HIS A 77 22.27 -18.34 18.69
CA HIS A 77 22.09 -19.20 17.52
C HIS A 77 20.60 -19.35 17.18
N LEU A 78 19.76 -19.70 18.16
CA LEU A 78 18.33 -19.89 17.94
C LEU A 78 17.62 -18.58 17.57
N GLN A 79 17.99 -17.45 18.20
CA GLN A 79 17.47 -16.13 17.84
C GLN A 79 17.74 -15.80 16.35
N ARG A 80 18.96 -16.05 15.86
CA ARG A 80 19.31 -15.83 14.44
C ARG A 80 18.54 -16.75 13.50
N CYS A 81 18.39 -18.03 13.84
CA CYS A 81 17.62 -18.98 13.04
C CYS A 81 16.15 -18.55 12.94
N MET A 82 15.52 -18.22 14.07
CA MET A 82 14.14 -17.73 14.10
C MET A 82 13.98 -16.42 13.33
N TRP A 83 14.94 -15.52 13.44
CA TRP A 83 14.92 -14.23 12.74
C TRP A 83 15.07 -14.38 11.22
N SER A 84 15.96 -15.29 10.78
CA SER A 84 16.12 -15.66 9.37
C SER A 84 14.83 -16.25 8.81
N TYR A 85 14.24 -17.21 9.56
CA TYR A 85 12.99 -17.83 9.20
C TYR A 85 11.84 -16.82 9.09
N PHE A 86 11.71 -15.92 10.07
CA PHE A 86 10.72 -14.84 10.03
C PHE A 86 10.89 -13.98 8.79
N ARG A 87 12.10 -13.49 8.49
CA ARG A 87 12.32 -12.63 7.31
C ARG A 87 12.03 -13.34 5.99
N GLN A 88 12.38 -14.62 5.88
CA GLN A 88 12.17 -15.40 4.67
C GLN A 88 10.69 -15.74 4.45
N HIS A 89 9.97 -16.11 5.51
CA HIS A 89 8.60 -16.62 5.40
C HIS A 89 7.51 -15.55 5.58
N TYR A 90 7.80 -14.42 6.23
CA TYR A 90 6.79 -13.37 6.46
C TYR A 90 6.30 -12.75 5.15
N ALA A 91 7.20 -12.52 4.19
CA ALA A 91 6.84 -11.98 2.87
C ALA A 91 5.99 -12.96 2.05
N ASN A 92 6.25 -14.26 2.16
CA ASN A 92 5.52 -15.30 1.44
C ASN A 92 4.14 -15.55 2.05
N LYS A 93 4.02 -15.51 3.38
CA LYS A 93 2.73 -15.67 4.08
C LYS A 93 1.71 -14.58 3.71
N LYS A 94 2.15 -13.39 3.30
CA LYS A 94 1.26 -12.32 2.80
C LYS A 94 0.75 -12.59 1.38
N LYS A 95 1.47 -13.40 0.59
CA LYS A 95 1.03 -13.80 -0.76
C LYS A 95 0.02 -14.95 -0.70
N ASP A 96 0.19 -15.87 0.24
CA ASP A 96 -0.72 -16.99 0.46
C ASP A 96 -1.91 -16.55 1.34
N THR A 97 -2.81 -15.75 0.77
CA THR A 97 -4.11 -15.48 1.41
C THR A 97 -4.91 -16.77 1.39
N GLN A 98 -5.21 -17.33 2.57
CA GLN A 98 -6.02 -18.54 2.64
C GLN A 98 -7.48 -18.20 2.29
N GLU A 99 -8.16 -19.13 1.63
CA GLU A 99 -9.57 -18.98 1.29
C GLU A 99 -10.44 -18.69 2.54
N ALA A 100 -10.09 -19.29 3.68
CA ALA A 100 -10.74 -19.08 4.97
C ALA A 100 -10.61 -17.65 5.52
N ASP A 101 -9.57 -16.92 5.10
CA ASP A 101 -9.32 -15.53 5.52
C ASP A 101 -10.15 -14.53 4.70
N VAL A 102 -10.68 -14.94 3.54
CA VAL A 102 -11.49 -14.10 2.66
C VAL A 102 -12.97 -14.19 3.07
N LYS A 103 -13.38 -13.29 3.98
CA LYS A 103 -14.77 -13.24 4.49
C LYS A 103 -15.83 -13.15 3.39
N PHE A 104 -15.53 -12.44 2.29
CA PHE A 104 -16.45 -12.27 1.17
C PHE A 104 -16.84 -13.59 0.49
N PHE A 105 -15.97 -14.61 0.52
CA PHE A 105 -16.31 -15.92 -0.06
C PHE A 105 -17.46 -16.63 0.66
N LYS A 106 -17.82 -16.21 1.88
CA LYS A 106 -19.02 -16.70 2.58
C LYS A 106 -20.33 -16.10 2.03
N GLU A 107 -20.23 -15.00 1.30
CA GLU A 107 -21.37 -14.27 0.72
C GLU A 107 -21.57 -14.62 -0.76
N VAL A 108 -20.58 -15.28 -1.39
CA VAL A 108 -20.63 -15.69 -2.79
C VAL A 108 -21.57 -16.90 -2.95
N PRO A 109 -22.43 -16.93 -3.98
CA PRO A 109 -23.28 -18.08 -4.27
C PRO A 109 -22.48 -19.38 -4.44
N GLU A 110 -22.99 -20.49 -3.90
CA GLU A 110 -22.31 -21.79 -3.97
C GLU A 110 -21.97 -22.22 -5.40
N SER A 111 -22.78 -21.82 -6.39
CA SER A 111 -22.53 -22.12 -7.81
C SER A 111 -21.24 -21.49 -8.32
N MET A 112 -20.94 -20.25 -7.92
CA MET A 112 -19.70 -19.57 -8.29
C MET A 112 -18.50 -20.13 -7.52
N MET A 113 -18.68 -20.49 -6.24
CA MET A 113 -17.61 -21.16 -5.46
C MET A 113 -17.25 -22.52 -6.04
N LYS A 114 -18.24 -23.34 -6.42
CA LYS A 114 -18.02 -24.63 -7.09
C LYS A 114 -17.29 -24.48 -8.42
N ALA A 115 -17.64 -23.47 -9.22
CA ALA A 115 -16.94 -23.19 -10.47
C ALA A 115 -15.48 -22.77 -10.22
N MET A 116 -15.25 -21.87 -9.25
CA MET A 116 -13.91 -21.45 -8.84
C MET A 116 -13.07 -22.65 -8.39
N HIS A 117 -13.58 -23.50 -7.49
CA HIS A 117 -12.87 -24.70 -7.03
C HIS A 117 -12.60 -25.68 -8.16
N SER A 118 -13.55 -25.86 -9.09
CA SER A 118 -13.34 -26.69 -10.27
C SER A 118 -12.15 -26.18 -11.09
N GLU A 119 -12.07 -24.89 -11.38
CA GLU A 119 -10.95 -24.30 -12.13
C GLU A 119 -9.62 -24.38 -11.36
N LEU A 120 -9.64 -24.13 -10.05
CA LEU A 120 -8.46 -24.07 -9.21
C LEU A 120 -7.83 -25.45 -9.00
N PHE A 121 -8.65 -26.49 -8.83
CA PHE A 121 -8.20 -27.86 -8.55
C PHE A 121 -8.09 -28.76 -9.79
N SER A 122 -8.81 -28.47 -10.89
CA SER A 122 -8.73 -29.22 -12.15
C SER A 122 -7.30 -29.50 -12.65
N PRO A 123 -6.35 -28.54 -12.68
CA PRO A 123 -4.98 -28.82 -13.13
C PRO A 123 -4.18 -29.73 -12.18
N PHE A 124 -4.58 -29.85 -10.91
CA PHE A 124 -3.95 -30.75 -9.95
C PHE A 124 -4.57 -32.14 -10.00
N VAL A 125 -5.91 -32.22 -10.08
CA VAL A 125 -6.66 -33.48 -10.17
C VAL A 125 -6.31 -34.23 -11.45
N LYS A 126 -6.20 -33.53 -12.60
CA LYS A 126 -5.78 -34.12 -13.88
C LYS A 126 -4.34 -34.62 -13.94
N LYS A 127 -3.49 -34.25 -12.98
CA LYS A 127 -2.11 -34.76 -12.89
C LYS A 127 -2.03 -36.01 -12.01
N HIS A 128 -3.06 -36.31 -11.24
CA HIS A 128 -3.04 -37.40 -10.28
C HIS A 128 -3.54 -38.70 -10.95
N PRO A 129 -2.75 -39.78 -10.96
CA PRO A 129 -3.06 -41.02 -11.69
C PRO A 129 -4.34 -41.73 -11.23
N ALA A 130 -4.85 -41.40 -10.03
CA ALA A 130 -6.13 -41.92 -9.54
C ALA A 130 -7.39 -41.27 -10.17
N PHE A 131 -7.24 -40.18 -10.93
CA PHE A 131 -8.36 -39.40 -11.50
C PHE A 131 -8.23 -39.18 -13.02
N VAL A 132 -7.28 -39.85 -13.66
CA VAL A 132 -7.11 -39.89 -15.12
C VAL A 132 -7.47 -41.30 -15.58
N GLU A 133 -8.76 -41.53 -15.78
CA GLU A 133 -9.30 -42.61 -16.63
C GLU A 133 -9.94 -42.00 -17.87
#